data_AF-A0A2S5MKL3-F1
#
_entry.id   AF-A0A2S5MKL3-F1
#
_cell.length_a   1.000
_cell.length_b   1.000
_cell.length_c   1.000
_cell.angle_alpha   90.00
_cell.angle_beta   90.00
_cell.angle_gamma   90.00
#
_symmetry.space_group_name_H-M   'P 1'
#
loop_
_entity.id
_entity.type
_entity.pdbx_description
1 polymer ?
#
loop_
_entity_poly.entity_id
_entity_poly.type
_entity_poly.pdbx_seq_one_letter_code
_entity_poly.pdbx_strand_id
1 'polypeptide(L)'
;SLSVYGRVCDDVLTARIERRDLIVALGGGVVGDLAGFVAASVRRGSRFVQIPTTLLSQVDSSVGGKTGINSRHGKNLIGAFHQPSLVLADVDTLRTLPLREFRAGYAEVVKYGLIGDARFFDWLDADSEAVFHSQAEQICAVAVSCETKATIVARDETEQGERALLNFGHTFGHAFERLTDYNSARLVHGEGVAIGMACAARFSVRRGLCPEAAAERVERHLKGVGLPTKIHDIPDWRDDAQAILDAMYQDKKVERGALTFILLRGIGQAFIAKSVDANEVLGFLKDELKRT
;
A
#
# COMPACT_ATOMS: atom_id res chain seq x y z
N SER A 1 -13.21 7.90 9.56
CA SER A 1 -14.59 7.36 9.76
C SER A 1 -15.60 8.43 9.37
N LEU A 2 -16.87 8.07 9.18
CA LEU A 2 -17.95 9.05 8.90
C LEU A 2 -18.09 10.10 10.01
N SER A 3 -17.94 9.70 11.28
CA SER A 3 -18.04 10.60 12.42
C SER A 3 -16.94 11.67 12.45
N VAL A 4 -15.69 11.29 12.19
CA VAL A 4 -14.57 12.24 12.12
C VAL A 4 -14.68 13.12 10.88
N TYR A 5 -15.06 12.55 9.73
CA TYR A 5 -15.28 13.29 8.50
C TYR A 5 -16.35 14.38 8.65
N GLY A 6 -17.52 14.05 9.21
CA GLY A 6 -18.59 15.04 9.43
C GLY A 6 -18.14 16.19 10.32
N ARG A 7 -17.46 15.88 11.43
CA ARG A 7 -16.91 16.90 12.33
C ARG A 7 -15.93 17.84 11.63
N VAL A 8 -14.97 17.30 10.86
CA VAL A 8 -13.99 18.12 10.15
C VAL A 8 -14.66 18.99 9.07
N CYS A 9 -15.70 18.49 8.39
CA CYS A 9 -16.50 19.31 7.49
C CYS A 9 -17.16 20.50 8.22
N ASP A 10 -17.75 20.26 9.39
CA ASP A 10 -18.37 21.30 10.20
C ASP A 10 -17.33 22.32 10.71
N ASP A 11 -16.15 21.87 11.13
CA ASP A 11 -15.05 22.72 11.57
C ASP A 11 -14.57 23.66 10.44
N VAL A 12 -14.38 23.13 9.22
CA VAL A 12 -14.00 23.90 8.03
C VAL A 12 -15.06 24.95 7.68
N LEU A 13 -16.34 24.59 7.75
CA LEU A 13 -17.46 25.51 7.49
C LEU A 13 -17.58 26.59 8.58
N THR A 14 -17.36 26.22 9.84
CA THR A 14 -17.38 27.13 10.99
C THR A 14 -16.25 28.14 10.91
N ALA A 15 -15.05 27.70 10.48
CA ALA A 15 -13.91 28.56 10.21
C ALA A 15 -14.11 29.49 9.00
N ARG A 16 -15.25 29.40 8.30
CA ARG A 16 -15.61 30.20 7.11
C ARG A 16 -14.59 30.08 5.97
N ILE A 17 -13.93 28.94 5.86
CA ILE A 17 -13.03 28.64 4.75
C ILE A 17 -13.83 28.70 3.44
N GLU A 18 -13.39 29.56 2.53
CA GLU A 18 -13.99 29.80 1.24
C GLU A 18 -13.46 28.84 0.17
N ARG A 19 -14.12 28.76 -0.99
CA ARG A 19 -13.75 27.84 -2.07
C ARG A 19 -12.32 28.07 -2.60
N ARG A 20 -11.83 29.31 -2.53
CA ARG A 20 -10.49 29.70 -3.00
C ARG A 20 -9.42 29.54 -1.92
N ASP A 21 -9.81 29.25 -0.68
CA ASP A 21 -8.85 28.97 0.37
C ASP A 21 -8.22 27.58 0.18
N LEU A 22 -7.28 27.26 1.06
CA LEU A 22 -6.46 26.08 0.98
C LEU A 22 -6.58 25.24 2.24
N ILE A 23 -6.94 23.96 2.07
CA ILE A 23 -6.84 22.96 3.13
C ILE A 23 -5.45 22.33 3.07
N VAL A 24 -4.72 22.29 4.18
CA VAL A 24 -3.39 21.67 4.26
C VAL A 24 -3.48 20.37 5.04
N ALA A 25 -3.17 19.25 4.37
CA ALA A 25 -3.10 17.93 4.99
C ALA A 25 -1.67 17.65 5.48
N LEU A 26 -1.40 17.95 6.75
CA LEU A 26 -0.11 17.69 7.39
C LEU A 26 -0.17 16.39 8.19
N GLY A 27 0.43 15.30 7.68
CA GLY A 27 0.45 14.02 8.38
C GLY A 27 0.72 12.81 7.48
N GLY A 28 0.45 11.61 8.01
CA GLY A 28 0.47 10.37 7.25
C GLY A 28 -0.74 10.20 6.32
N GLY A 29 -0.83 9.04 5.67
CA GLY A 29 -1.88 8.74 4.68
C GLY A 29 -3.31 8.85 5.22
N VAL A 30 -3.54 8.54 6.51
CA VAL A 30 -4.86 8.70 7.15
C VAL A 30 -5.31 10.16 7.17
N VAL A 31 -4.39 11.10 7.44
CA VAL A 31 -4.69 12.54 7.41
C VAL A 31 -4.90 13.00 5.98
N GLY A 32 -4.05 12.54 5.05
CA GLY A 32 -4.16 12.83 3.61
C GLY A 32 -5.51 12.42 3.02
N ASP A 33 -5.92 11.17 3.23
CA ASP A 33 -7.17 10.62 2.72
C ASP A 33 -8.40 11.37 3.27
N LEU A 34 -8.40 11.65 4.58
CA LEU A 34 -9.49 12.38 5.23
C LEU A 34 -9.57 13.82 4.74
N ALA A 35 -8.47 14.57 4.81
CA ALA A 35 -8.43 15.97 4.44
C ALA A 35 -8.71 16.16 2.94
N GLY A 36 -8.20 15.26 2.10
CA GLY A 36 -8.53 15.22 0.68
C GLY A 36 -10.01 14.97 0.41
N PHE A 37 -10.66 14.08 1.18
CA PHE A 37 -12.08 13.80 1.00
C PHE A 37 -12.97 14.93 1.52
N VAL A 38 -12.57 15.59 2.61
CA VAL A 38 -13.20 16.84 3.08
C VAL A 38 -13.06 17.91 2.00
N ALA A 39 -11.87 18.10 1.43
CA ALA A 39 -11.62 19.07 0.36
C ALA A 39 -12.43 18.78 -0.91
N ALA A 40 -12.62 17.50 -1.26
CA ALA A 40 -13.45 17.10 -2.40
C ALA A 40 -14.93 17.46 -2.21
N SER A 41 -15.41 17.43 -0.96
CA SER A 41 -16.83 17.47 -0.64
C SER A 41 -17.32 18.85 -0.18
N VAL A 42 -16.56 19.50 0.71
CA VAL A 42 -16.91 20.82 1.23
C VAL A 42 -16.97 21.81 0.07
N ARG A 43 -18.06 22.59 0.02
CA ARG A 43 -18.35 23.54 -1.08
C ARG A 43 -18.30 22.92 -2.48
N ARG A 44 -18.49 21.60 -2.59
CA ARG A 44 -18.37 20.82 -3.84
C ARG A 44 -16.98 20.92 -4.49
N GLY A 45 -15.94 21.03 -3.67
CA GLY A 45 -14.56 21.06 -4.11
C GLY A 45 -13.84 22.35 -3.71
N SER A 46 -12.90 22.21 -2.80
CA SER A 46 -11.90 23.20 -2.39
C SER A 46 -10.50 22.71 -2.75
N ARG A 47 -9.55 23.65 -2.84
CA ARG A 47 -8.14 23.31 -3.06
C ARG A 47 -7.54 22.70 -1.80
N PHE A 48 -6.63 21.76 -1.98
CA PHE A 48 -5.84 21.23 -0.87
C PHE A 48 -4.39 20.92 -1.29
N VAL A 49 -3.51 20.91 -0.30
CA VAL A 49 -2.09 20.52 -0.43
C VAL A 49 -1.82 19.36 0.52
N GLN A 50 -1.02 18.40 0.07
CA GLN A 50 -0.51 17.34 0.93
C GLN A 50 0.92 17.68 1.39
N ILE A 51 1.15 17.57 2.70
CA ILE A 51 2.47 17.60 3.32
C ILE A 51 2.65 16.25 4.05
N PRO A 52 3.00 15.19 3.30
CA PRO A 52 3.13 13.84 3.84
C PRO A 52 4.32 13.72 4.81
N THR A 53 4.07 13.23 6.03
CA THR A 53 5.07 13.12 7.11
C THR A 53 5.45 11.68 7.46
N THR A 54 5.00 10.69 6.68
CA THR A 54 5.45 9.30 6.81
C THR A 54 6.05 8.86 5.49
N LEU A 55 7.01 7.92 5.52
CA LEU A 55 7.61 7.43 4.28
C LEU A 55 6.53 6.85 3.36
N LEU A 56 5.57 6.09 3.92
CA LEU A 56 4.41 5.56 3.20
C LEU A 56 3.61 6.66 2.49
N SER A 57 3.32 7.79 3.16
CA SER A 57 2.58 8.85 2.50
C SER A 57 3.40 9.63 1.50
N GLN A 58 4.71 9.74 1.69
CA GLN A 58 5.62 10.38 0.73
C GLN A 58 5.75 9.58 -0.56
N VAL A 59 5.78 8.24 -0.49
CA VAL A 59 6.07 7.37 -1.65
C VAL A 59 4.81 6.85 -2.34
N ASP A 60 3.66 6.84 -1.64
CA ASP A 60 2.44 6.23 -2.16
C ASP A 60 1.20 7.12 -1.93
N SER A 61 0.61 7.15 -0.73
CA SER A 61 -0.76 7.69 -0.56
C SER A 61 -0.96 9.17 -0.93
N SER A 62 0.08 10.01 -0.92
CA SER A 62 -0.05 11.41 -1.34
C SER A 62 -0.17 11.63 -2.84
N VAL A 63 0.16 10.63 -3.65
CA VAL A 63 0.15 10.70 -5.12
C VAL A 63 -1.04 9.94 -5.68
N GLY A 64 -1.76 10.57 -6.61
CA GLY A 64 -2.80 9.93 -7.43
C GLY A 64 -4.25 10.10 -6.96
N GLY A 65 -4.51 11.06 -6.07
CA GLY A 65 -5.83 11.66 -5.85
C GLY A 65 -6.89 10.76 -5.20
N LYS A 66 -6.54 9.55 -4.74
CA LYS A 66 -7.48 8.72 -3.99
C LYS A 66 -7.65 9.32 -2.60
N THR A 67 -8.88 9.63 -2.23
CA THR A 67 -9.23 10.18 -0.91
C THR A 67 -10.42 9.42 -0.37
N GLY A 68 -10.54 9.30 0.95
CA GLY A 68 -11.68 8.60 1.52
C GLY A 68 -11.59 8.24 2.98
N ILE A 69 -12.53 7.40 3.39
CA ILE A 69 -12.67 6.92 4.76
C ILE A 69 -13.13 5.46 4.78
N ASN A 70 -12.82 4.80 5.88
CA ASN A 70 -13.34 3.48 6.19
C ASN A 70 -14.82 3.54 6.59
N SER A 71 -15.54 2.47 6.30
CA SER A 71 -16.88 2.18 6.83
C SER A 71 -16.84 0.90 7.67
N ARG A 72 -17.92 0.58 8.38
CA ARG A 72 -18.05 -0.73 9.05
C ARG A 72 -17.97 -1.92 8.10
N HIS A 73 -18.16 -1.68 6.80
CA HIS A 73 -18.11 -2.71 5.76
C HIS A 73 -16.71 -2.87 5.14
N GLY A 74 -15.74 -2.02 5.47
CA GLY A 74 -14.37 -2.14 4.97
C GLY A 74 -13.61 -0.83 4.80
N LYS A 75 -12.33 -0.98 4.42
CA LYS A 75 -11.36 0.10 4.23
C LYS A 75 -11.62 0.88 2.93
N ASN A 76 -11.51 2.21 2.98
CA ASN A 76 -11.57 3.11 1.81
C ASN A 76 -12.73 2.85 0.84
N LEU A 77 -13.92 2.52 1.38
CA LEU A 77 -15.12 2.25 0.59
C LEU A 77 -15.94 3.51 0.27
N ILE A 78 -15.74 4.60 1.00
CA ILE A 78 -16.42 5.87 0.80
C ILE A 78 -15.34 6.92 0.55
N GLY A 79 -15.39 7.61 -0.59
CA GLY A 79 -14.33 8.54 -0.97
C GLY A 79 -14.56 9.21 -2.31
N ALA A 80 -13.53 9.91 -2.79
CA ALA A 80 -13.52 10.60 -4.07
C ALA A 80 -12.12 10.56 -4.70
N PHE A 81 -12.07 10.63 -6.03
CA PHE A 81 -10.86 11.02 -6.75
C PHE A 81 -10.77 12.55 -6.76
N HIS A 82 -9.82 13.12 -6.01
CA HIS A 82 -9.60 14.56 -5.88
C HIS A 82 -8.10 14.86 -5.79
N GLN A 83 -7.56 15.50 -6.83
CA GLN A 83 -6.11 15.75 -6.94
C GLN A 83 -5.68 16.93 -6.06
N PRO A 84 -4.55 16.82 -5.33
CA PRO A 84 -3.98 17.94 -4.60
C PRO A 84 -3.41 18.99 -5.56
N SER A 85 -3.37 20.25 -5.12
CA SER A 85 -2.71 21.34 -5.85
C SER A 85 -1.18 21.27 -5.75
N LEU A 86 -0.66 20.63 -4.71
CA LEU A 86 0.77 20.40 -4.45
C LEU A 86 0.92 19.21 -3.51
N VAL A 87 1.98 18.44 -3.70
CA VAL A 87 2.53 17.50 -2.72
C VAL A 87 3.92 17.99 -2.33
N LEU A 88 4.15 18.25 -1.05
CA LEU A 88 5.44 18.66 -0.51
C LEU A 88 6.00 17.55 0.39
N ALA A 89 6.80 16.66 -0.18
CA ALA A 89 7.44 15.55 0.52
C ALA A 89 8.80 15.98 1.09
N ASP A 90 8.78 16.51 2.32
CA ASP A 90 9.99 16.85 3.06
C ASP A 90 10.51 15.65 3.86
N VAL A 91 11.65 15.10 3.46
CA VAL A 91 12.27 13.93 4.10
C VAL A 91 12.78 14.23 5.52
N ASP A 92 12.96 15.50 5.91
CA ASP A 92 13.37 15.82 7.28
C ASP A 92 12.32 15.42 8.32
N THR A 93 11.05 15.36 7.92
CA THR A 93 9.97 14.86 8.78
C THR A 93 10.18 13.40 9.19
N LEU A 94 10.88 12.60 8.37
CA LEU A 94 11.17 11.19 8.63
C LEU A 94 12.10 10.97 9.83
N ARG A 95 12.88 11.99 10.22
CA ARG A 95 13.79 11.93 11.40
C ARG A 95 13.06 11.65 12.72
N THR A 96 11.79 12.03 12.80
CA THR A 96 10.94 11.81 13.98
C THR A 96 9.99 10.62 13.84
N LEU A 97 10.00 9.96 12.67
CA LEU A 97 9.11 8.84 12.39
C LEU A 97 9.58 7.60 13.16
N PRO A 98 8.69 6.88 13.88
CA PRO A 98 9.05 5.63 14.51
C PRO A 98 9.61 4.63 13.48
N LEU A 99 10.67 3.91 13.84
CA LEU A 99 11.33 2.97 12.92
C LEU A 99 10.36 1.93 12.32
N ARG A 100 9.36 1.48 13.09
CA ARG A 100 8.31 0.58 12.61
C ARG A 100 7.51 1.17 11.44
N GLU A 101 7.13 2.45 11.55
CA GLU A 101 6.40 3.18 10.50
C GLU A 101 7.30 3.49 9.29
N PHE A 102 8.58 3.75 9.53
CA PHE A 102 9.56 3.89 8.45
C PHE A 102 9.67 2.59 7.64
N ARG A 103 9.89 1.45 8.30
CA ARG A 103 9.92 0.12 7.67
C ARG A 103 8.63 -0.16 6.91
N ALA A 104 7.48 0.14 7.50
CA ALA A 104 6.19 -0.02 6.83
C ALA A 104 6.10 0.80 5.54
N GLY A 105 6.58 2.04 5.52
CA GLY A 105 6.68 2.82 4.28
C GLY A 105 7.69 2.27 3.28
N TYR A 106 8.80 1.71 3.75
CA TYR A 106 9.82 1.11 2.90
C TYR A 106 9.30 -0.11 2.12
N ALA A 107 8.31 -0.84 2.65
CA ALA A 107 7.65 -1.92 1.90
C ALA A 107 7.07 -1.44 0.56
N GLU A 108 6.48 -0.23 0.54
CA GLU A 108 5.97 0.37 -0.69
C GLU A 108 7.08 0.82 -1.65
N VAL A 109 8.22 1.27 -1.12
CA VAL A 109 9.41 1.57 -1.93
C VAL A 109 9.89 0.32 -2.67
N VAL A 110 10.02 -0.80 -1.95
CA VAL A 110 10.40 -2.10 -2.53
C VAL A 110 9.40 -2.54 -3.60
N LYS A 111 8.09 -2.36 -3.35
CA LYS A 111 7.03 -2.71 -4.30
C LYS A 111 7.26 -2.10 -5.68
N TYR A 112 7.66 -0.82 -5.77
CA TYR A 112 7.91 -0.16 -7.07
C TYR A 112 9.01 -0.85 -7.87
N GLY A 113 10.10 -1.25 -7.21
CA GLY A 113 11.15 -2.02 -7.86
C GLY A 113 10.67 -3.39 -8.35
N LEU A 114 9.82 -4.06 -7.56
CA LEU A 114 9.29 -5.38 -7.93
C LEU A 114 8.32 -5.35 -9.10
N ILE A 115 7.51 -4.29 -9.24
CA ILE A 115 6.45 -4.26 -10.25
C ILE A 115 6.92 -3.80 -11.63
N GLY A 116 7.95 -2.96 -11.72
CA GLY A 116 8.33 -2.36 -13.00
C GLY A 116 9.77 -1.85 -13.13
N ASP A 117 10.59 -1.87 -12.08
CA ASP A 117 11.96 -1.35 -12.13
C ASP A 117 12.95 -2.26 -11.39
N ALA A 118 13.47 -3.26 -12.10
CA ALA A 118 14.48 -4.16 -11.56
C ALA A 118 15.77 -3.43 -11.15
N ARG A 119 16.13 -2.32 -11.81
CA ARG A 119 17.33 -1.56 -11.46
C ARG A 119 17.13 -0.82 -10.14
N PHE A 120 15.95 -0.28 -9.90
CA PHE A 120 15.61 0.32 -8.61
C PHE A 120 15.61 -0.73 -7.49
N PHE A 121 15.08 -1.93 -7.75
CA PHE A 121 15.22 -3.03 -6.78
C PHE A 121 16.69 -3.39 -6.53
N ASP A 122 17.51 -3.53 -7.58
CA ASP A 122 18.94 -3.83 -7.43
C ASP A 122 19.69 -2.73 -6.67
N TRP A 123 19.31 -1.46 -6.84
CA TRP A 123 19.83 -0.33 -6.07
C TRP A 123 19.48 -0.43 -4.58
N LEU A 124 18.23 -0.74 -4.25
CA LEU A 124 17.80 -0.99 -2.87
C LEU A 124 18.55 -2.19 -2.27
N ASP A 125 18.70 -3.27 -3.03
CA ASP A 125 19.29 -4.54 -2.58
C ASP A 125 20.81 -4.47 -2.38
N ALA A 126 21.48 -3.53 -3.04
CA ALA A 126 22.91 -3.30 -2.90
C ALA A 126 23.29 -2.70 -1.53
N ASP A 127 22.48 -1.77 -1.02
CA ASP A 127 22.63 -1.19 0.31
C ASP A 127 21.25 -0.82 0.88
N SER A 128 20.63 -1.80 1.53
CA SER A 128 19.27 -1.65 2.06
C SER A 128 19.18 -0.73 3.28
N GLU A 129 20.30 -0.43 3.94
CA GLU A 129 20.35 0.47 5.09
C GLU A 129 20.54 1.94 4.68
N ALA A 130 21.00 2.22 3.46
CA ALA A 130 21.27 3.58 3.01
C ALA A 130 20.03 4.49 3.10
N VAL A 131 18.85 3.99 2.69
CA VAL A 131 17.58 4.74 2.77
C VAL A 131 17.20 5.04 4.23
N PHE A 132 17.62 4.24 5.21
CA PHE A 132 17.30 4.47 6.61
C PHE A 132 18.13 5.60 7.24
N HIS A 133 19.34 5.84 6.72
CA HIS A 133 20.32 6.68 7.39
C HIS A 133 20.79 7.88 6.57
N SER A 134 20.49 7.93 5.28
CA SER A 134 20.95 9.01 4.40
C SER A 134 19.79 9.76 3.73
N GLN A 135 19.81 11.08 3.90
CA GLN A 135 18.80 11.97 3.35
C GLN A 135 18.78 11.95 1.81
N ALA A 136 19.95 11.84 1.17
CA ALA A 136 20.03 11.81 -0.29
C ALA A 136 19.35 10.54 -0.86
N GLU A 137 19.52 9.41 -0.19
CA GLU A 137 18.95 8.12 -0.56
C GLU A 137 17.46 8.07 -0.25
N GLN A 138 17.01 8.73 0.83
CA GLN A 138 15.57 8.97 1.08
C GLN A 138 14.94 9.80 -0.04
N ILE A 139 15.57 10.90 -0.44
CA ILE A 139 15.08 11.75 -1.54
C ILE A 139 15.03 10.95 -2.83
N CYS A 140 16.06 10.17 -3.14
CA CYS A 140 16.08 9.29 -4.31
C CYS A 140 14.93 8.28 -4.30
N ALA A 141 14.76 7.55 -3.18
CA ALA A 141 13.69 6.56 -3.02
C ALA A 141 12.29 7.19 -3.16
N VAL A 142 12.06 8.36 -2.56
CA VAL A 142 10.81 9.10 -2.67
C VAL A 142 10.57 9.57 -4.11
N ALA A 143 11.58 10.14 -4.76
CA ALA A 143 11.47 10.64 -6.13
C ALA A 143 11.12 9.52 -7.13
N VAL A 144 11.86 8.40 -7.10
CA VAL A 144 11.63 7.26 -8.00
C VAL A 144 10.26 6.62 -7.75
N SER A 145 9.86 6.50 -6.48
CA SER A 145 8.53 5.98 -6.11
C SER A 145 7.41 6.87 -6.65
N CYS A 146 7.53 8.19 -6.45
CA CYS A 146 6.58 9.17 -6.95
C CYS A 146 6.51 9.19 -8.47
N GLU A 147 7.65 9.16 -9.17
CA GLU A 147 7.71 9.12 -10.64
C GLU A 147 7.05 7.85 -11.19
N THR A 148 7.33 6.70 -10.59
CA THR A 148 6.73 5.41 -10.96
C THR A 148 5.22 5.46 -10.78
N LYS A 149 4.73 5.91 -9.61
CA LYS A 149 3.30 6.01 -9.36
C LYS A 149 2.62 7.04 -10.25
N ALA A 150 3.19 8.22 -10.43
CA ALA A 150 2.65 9.26 -11.28
C ALA A 150 2.53 8.78 -12.73
N THR A 151 3.54 8.07 -13.24
CA THR A 151 3.53 7.48 -14.59
C THR A 151 2.38 6.47 -14.75
N ILE A 152 2.20 5.57 -13.78
CA ILE A 152 1.12 4.59 -13.80
C ILE A 152 -0.25 5.27 -13.69
N VAL A 153 -0.40 6.25 -12.80
CA VAL A 153 -1.65 7.00 -12.60
C VAL A 153 -2.03 7.81 -13.84
N ALA A 154 -1.05 8.42 -14.53
CA ALA A 154 -1.29 9.18 -15.74
C ALA A 154 -1.83 8.32 -16.89
N ARG A 155 -1.48 7.02 -16.91
CA ARG A 155 -1.98 6.05 -17.90
C ARG A 155 -3.35 5.47 -17.52
N ASP A 156 -3.66 5.40 -16.23
CA ASP A 156 -4.87 4.77 -15.70
C ASP A 156 -5.33 5.43 -14.38
N GLU A 157 -5.97 6.59 -14.47
CA GLU A 157 -6.36 7.36 -13.28
C GLU A 157 -7.44 6.64 -12.44
N THR A 158 -8.35 5.89 -13.06
CA THR A 158 -9.51 5.29 -12.36
C THR A 158 -9.34 3.82 -12.02
N GLU A 159 -8.14 3.25 -12.19
CA GLU A 159 -7.77 1.88 -11.81
C GLU A 159 -8.56 0.79 -12.56
N GLN A 160 -8.65 0.92 -13.88
CA GLN A 160 -9.32 -0.07 -14.75
C GLN A 160 -8.34 -1.00 -15.47
N GLY A 161 -7.04 -0.75 -15.40
CA GLY A 161 -6.00 -1.47 -16.11
C GLY A 161 -4.66 -1.49 -15.35
N GLU A 162 -3.65 -0.81 -15.89
CA GLU A 162 -2.26 -0.86 -15.43
C GLU A 162 -2.10 -0.43 -13.96
N ARG A 163 -2.94 0.48 -13.44
CA ARG A 163 -2.86 0.92 -12.04
C ARG A 163 -3.13 -0.21 -11.05
N ALA A 164 -3.76 -1.30 -11.49
CA ALA A 164 -3.90 -2.50 -10.68
C ALA A 164 -2.56 -3.11 -10.26
N LEU A 165 -1.46 -2.90 -11.01
CA LEU A 165 -0.12 -3.38 -10.66
C LEU A 165 0.38 -2.82 -9.31
N LEU A 166 -0.08 -1.63 -8.93
CA LEU A 166 0.24 -1.03 -7.62
C LEU A 166 -0.29 -1.85 -6.44
N ASN A 167 -1.17 -2.83 -6.70
CA ASN A 167 -1.72 -3.72 -5.68
C ASN A 167 -0.89 -5.01 -5.54
N PHE A 168 0.37 -5.05 -5.99
CA PHE A 168 1.28 -6.15 -5.69
C PHE A 168 1.40 -6.35 -4.17
N GLY A 169 1.20 -7.59 -3.74
CA GLY A 169 1.09 -7.98 -2.32
C GLY A 169 -0.22 -7.62 -1.62
N HIS A 170 -1.02 -6.69 -2.15
CA HIS A 170 -2.18 -6.14 -1.44
C HIS A 170 -3.34 -7.12 -1.29
N THR A 171 -3.56 -8.04 -2.24
CA THR A 171 -4.63 -9.05 -2.10
C THR A 171 -4.44 -9.90 -0.83
N PHE A 172 -3.21 -10.30 -0.53
CA PHE A 172 -2.86 -10.98 0.72
C PHE A 172 -2.82 -10.01 1.90
N GLY A 173 -2.15 -8.86 1.74
CA GLY A 173 -1.98 -7.86 2.80
C GLY A 173 -3.31 -7.36 3.38
N HIS A 174 -4.28 -7.03 2.51
CA HIS A 174 -5.62 -6.62 2.93
C HIS A 174 -6.38 -7.73 3.66
N ALA A 175 -6.20 -9.00 3.27
CA ALA A 175 -6.79 -10.12 3.98
C ALA A 175 -6.22 -10.21 5.41
N PHE A 176 -4.91 -10.03 5.59
CA PHE A 176 -4.26 -10.03 6.90
C PHE A 176 -4.64 -8.82 7.76
N GLU A 177 -4.69 -7.62 7.19
CA GLU A 177 -5.17 -6.41 7.87
C GLU A 177 -6.60 -6.58 8.37
N ARG A 178 -7.44 -7.25 7.59
CA ARG A 178 -8.82 -7.51 7.97
C ARG A 178 -8.93 -8.54 9.10
N LEU A 179 -8.21 -9.65 9.01
CA LEU A 179 -8.22 -10.70 10.04
C LEU A 179 -7.57 -10.24 11.36
N THR A 180 -6.79 -9.16 11.31
CA THR A 180 -6.27 -8.48 12.49
C THR A 180 -7.17 -7.34 12.98
N ASP A 181 -8.39 -7.20 12.43
CA ASP A 181 -9.36 -6.13 12.73
C ASP A 181 -8.75 -4.72 12.59
N TYR A 182 -7.80 -4.55 11.68
CA TYR A 182 -7.02 -3.33 11.49
C TYR A 182 -6.33 -2.85 12.78
N ASN A 183 -6.01 -3.77 13.69
CA ASN A 183 -5.31 -3.48 14.93
C ASN A 183 -3.83 -3.18 14.65
N SER A 184 -3.46 -1.91 14.69
CA SER A 184 -2.09 -1.45 14.44
C SER A 184 -1.06 -1.98 15.45
N ALA A 185 -1.47 -2.45 16.63
CA ALA A 185 -0.57 -3.13 17.55
C ALA A 185 -0.13 -4.51 16.99
N ARG A 186 -0.99 -5.17 16.22
CA ARG A 186 -0.70 -6.47 15.59
C ARG A 186 -0.08 -6.30 14.20
N LEU A 187 -0.64 -5.43 13.36
CA LEU A 187 -0.21 -5.32 11.98
C LEU A 187 -0.47 -3.90 11.44
N VAL A 188 0.59 -3.22 11.00
CA VAL A 188 0.44 -1.99 10.20
C VAL A 188 0.42 -2.30 8.71
N HIS A 189 -0.11 -1.41 7.88
CA HIS A 189 -0.34 -1.65 6.45
C HIS A 189 0.91 -2.17 5.72
N GLY A 190 2.05 -1.50 5.88
CA GLY A 190 3.29 -1.90 5.21
C GLY A 190 3.83 -3.27 5.64
N GLU A 191 3.57 -3.70 6.87
CA GLU A 191 3.88 -5.06 7.33
C GLU A 191 2.99 -6.09 6.63
N GLY A 192 1.69 -5.81 6.52
CA GLY A 192 0.74 -6.64 5.77
C GLY A 192 1.11 -6.74 4.28
N VAL A 193 1.50 -5.62 3.66
CA VAL A 193 1.97 -5.57 2.27
C VAL A 193 3.28 -6.35 2.12
N ALA A 194 4.24 -6.26 3.06
CA ALA A 194 5.48 -7.02 3.00
C ALA A 194 5.25 -8.54 3.02
N ILE A 195 4.44 -9.04 3.96
CA ILE A 195 4.04 -10.46 4.00
C ILE A 195 3.31 -10.81 2.71
N GLY A 196 2.41 -9.94 2.25
CA GLY A 196 1.65 -10.15 1.03
C GLY A 196 2.50 -10.22 -0.23
N MET A 197 3.55 -9.39 -0.36
CA MET A 197 4.52 -9.44 -1.46
C MET A 197 5.30 -10.76 -1.44
N ALA A 198 5.73 -11.20 -0.26
CA ALA A 198 6.42 -12.47 -0.09
C ALA A 198 5.52 -13.66 -0.48
N CYS A 199 4.26 -13.65 -0.04
CA CYS A 199 3.24 -14.63 -0.44
C CYS A 199 2.99 -14.59 -1.96
N ALA A 200 2.83 -13.41 -2.57
CA ALA A 200 2.59 -13.28 -4.00
C ALA A 200 3.79 -13.77 -4.84
N ALA A 201 5.03 -13.51 -4.39
CA ALA A 201 6.23 -14.01 -5.04
C ALA A 201 6.30 -15.55 -4.97
N ARG A 202 6.11 -16.15 -3.78
CA ARG A 202 6.07 -17.61 -3.60
C ARG A 202 4.92 -18.26 -4.36
N PHE A 203 3.75 -17.62 -4.41
CA PHE A 203 2.64 -18.10 -5.22
C PHE A 203 2.96 -18.06 -6.71
N SER A 204 3.68 -17.03 -7.18
CA SER A 204 4.18 -16.97 -8.57
C SER A 204 5.14 -18.13 -8.87
N VAL A 205 6.00 -18.51 -7.94
CA VAL A 205 6.89 -19.68 -8.05
C VAL A 205 6.10 -20.99 -8.08
N ARG A 206 5.12 -21.17 -7.19
CA ARG A 206 4.24 -22.36 -7.16
C ARG A 206 3.56 -22.61 -8.50
N ARG A 207 3.22 -21.54 -9.22
CA ARG A 207 2.59 -21.57 -10.54
C ARG A 207 3.58 -21.77 -11.70
N GLY A 208 4.88 -21.90 -11.41
CA GLY A 208 5.93 -21.98 -12.43
C GLY A 208 6.12 -20.70 -13.24
N LEU A 209 5.66 -19.55 -12.73
CA LEU A 209 5.68 -18.28 -13.43
C LEU A 209 6.92 -17.43 -13.13
N CYS A 210 7.51 -17.65 -11.95
CA CYS A 210 8.65 -16.88 -11.43
C CYS A 210 9.76 -17.85 -10.98
N PRO A 211 11.05 -17.54 -11.22
CA PRO A 211 12.15 -18.31 -10.65
C PRO A 211 12.15 -18.28 -9.12
N GLU A 212 12.48 -19.40 -8.48
CA GLU A 212 12.57 -19.51 -7.02
C GLU A 212 13.55 -18.48 -6.42
N ALA A 213 14.71 -18.31 -7.05
CA ALA A 213 15.72 -17.32 -6.64
C ALA A 213 15.19 -15.87 -6.59
N ALA A 214 14.20 -15.52 -7.41
CA ALA A 214 13.59 -14.19 -7.35
C ALA A 214 12.76 -14.03 -6.07
N ALA A 215 11.92 -15.02 -5.73
CA ALA A 215 11.13 -14.99 -4.50
C ALA A 215 12.01 -15.00 -3.24
N GLU A 216 13.08 -15.80 -3.22
CA GLU A 216 14.07 -15.81 -2.14
C GLU A 216 14.77 -14.46 -1.97
N ARG A 217 15.09 -13.79 -3.08
CA ARG A 217 15.72 -12.47 -3.06
C ARG A 217 14.77 -11.40 -2.50
N VAL A 218 13.48 -11.43 -2.87
CA VAL A 218 12.45 -10.56 -2.28
C VAL A 218 12.32 -10.80 -0.77
N GLU A 219 12.17 -12.06 -0.35
CA GLU A 219 12.02 -12.43 1.06
C GLU A 219 13.24 -11.99 1.87
N ARG A 220 14.45 -12.27 1.38
CA ARG A 220 15.71 -11.88 2.02
C ARG A 220 15.82 -10.37 2.15
N HIS A 221 15.47 -9.60 1.12
CA HIS A 221 15.54 -8.15 1.15
C HIS A 221 14.61 -7.57 2.22
N LEU A 222 13.33 -7.95 2.19
CA LEU A 222 12.31 -7.50 3.16
C LEU A 222 12.72 -7.86 4.59
N LYS A 223 13.16 -9.10 4.81
CA LYS A 223 13.64 -9.54 6.13
C LYS A 223 14.88 -8.78 6.57
N GLY A 224 15.81 -8.49 5.65
CA GLY A 224 17.05 -7.76 5.93
C GLY A 224 16.80 -6.36 6.49
N VAL A 225 15.75 -5.67 6.03
CA VAL A 225 15.35 -4.36 6.56
C VAL A 225 14.43 -4.44 7.78
N GLY A 226 14.15 -5.65 8.28
CA GLY A 226 13.33 -5.89 9.47
C GLY A 226 11.82 -5.89 9.23
N LEU A 227 11.36 -6.14 8.01
CA LEU A 227 9.96 -6.36 7.69
C LEU A 227 9.57 -7.84 7.85
N PRO A 228 8.31 -8.13 8.25
CA PRO A 228 7.80 -9.50 8.30
C PRO A 228 7.58 -10.05 6.89
N THR A 229 7.73 -11.37 6.74
CA THR A 229 7.65 -12.05 5.43
C THR A 229 6.82 -13.32 5.47
N LYS A 230 6.42 -13.77 6.67
CA LYS A 230 5.60 -14.96 6.90
C LYS A 230 4.32 -14.58 7.64
N ILE A 231 3.27 -15.39 7.46
CA ILE A 231 1.99 -15.18 8.14
C ILE A 231 2.17 -15.28 9.68
N HIS A 232 3.02 -16.19 10.15
CA HIS A 232 3.32 -16.37 11.58
C HIS A 232 4.17 -15.25 12.20
N ASP A 233 4.71 -14.33 11.38
CA ASP A 233 5.33 -13.11 11.92
C ASP A 233 4.27 -12.13 12.47
N ILE A 234 2.98 -12.33 12.14
CA ILE A 234 1.87 -11.55 12.68
C ILE A 234 1.58 -12.01 14.13
N PRO A 235 1.63 -11.12 15.13
CA PRO A 235 1.36 -11.47 16.52
C PRO A 235 -0.02 -12.13 16.71
N ASP A 236 -0.02 -13.22 17.47
CA ASP A 236 -1.22 -13.99 17.84
C ASP A 236 -2.03 -14.51 16.64
N TRP A 237 -1.38 -14.85 15.52
CA TRP A 237 -2.08 -15.42 14.35
C TRP A 237 -2.76 -16.75 14.70
N ARG A 238 -4.06 -16.87 14.40
CA ARG A 238 -4.87 -18.08 14.68
C ARG A 238 -5.79 -18.49 13.53
N ASP A 239 -5.96 -17.63 12.54
CA ASP A 239 -6.84 -17.87 11.41
C ASP A 239 -6.27 -18.92 10.46
N ASP A 240 -7.15 -19.75 9.91
CA ASP A 240 -6.79 -20.80 8.97
C ASP A 240 -6.76 -20.31 7.51
N ALA A 241 -6.39 -21.21 6.61
CA ALA A 241 -6.33 -20.91 5.17
C ALA A 241 -7.70 -20.51 4.59
N GLN A 242 -8.79 -21.02 5.15
CA GLN A 242 -10.14 -20.70 4.67
C GLN A 242 -10.53 -19.28 5.08
N ALA A 243 -10.26 -18.89 6.32
CA ALA A 243 -10.49 -17.53 6.80
C ALA A 243 -9.70 -16.49 5.99
N ILE A 244 -8.45 -16.78 5.62
CA ILE A 244 -7.64 -15.92 4.74
C ILE A 244 -8.28 -15.78 3.35
N LEU A 245 -8.70 -16.90 2.74
CA LEU A 245 -9.35 -16.89 1.43
C LEU A 245 -10.68 -16.10 1.47
N ASP A 246 -11.48 -16.30 2.51
CA ASP A 246 -12.76 -15.59 2.71
C ASP A 246 -12.54 -14.08 2.87
N ALA A 247 -11.46 -13.68 3.54
CA ALA A 247 -11.08 -12.28 3.69
C ALA A 247 -10.68 -11.64 2.36
N MET A 248 -10.08 -12.38 1.41
CA MET A 248 -9.71 -11.89 0.08
C MET A 248 -10.92 -11.52 -0.80
N TYR A 249 -12.08 -12.15 -0.61
CA TYR A 249 -13.27 -11.90 -1.43
C TYR A 249 -13.94 -10.53 -1.22
N GLN A 250 -13.60 -9.80 -0.17
CA GLN A 250 -14.11 -8.42 0.01
C GLN A 250 -13.20 -7.34 -0.58
N ASP A 251 -12.04 -7.71 -1.13
CA ASP A 251 -11.27 -6.76 -1.94
C ASP A 251 -12.03 -6.48 -3.25
N LYS A 252 -11.89 -5.27 -3.78
CA LYS A 252 -12.71 -4.65 -4.86
C LYS A 252 -12.58 -5.33 -6.24
N LYS A 253 -12.23 -6.62 -6.31
CA LYS A 253 -11.81 -7.32 -7.55
C LYS A 253 -12.43 -8.70 -7.77
N VAL A 254 -13.54 -9.03 -7.11
CA VAL A 254 -14.25 -10.30 -7.36
C VAL A 254 -15.28 -10.13 -8.45
N GLU A 255 -14.92 -10.48 -9.68
CA GLU A 255 -15.91 -10.82 -10.70
C GLU A 255 -16.18 -12.33 -10.64
N ARG A 256 -17.43 -12.71 -10.32
CA ARG A 256 -17.94 -14.09 -10.43
C ARG A 256 -17.15 -15.17 -9.65
N GLY A 257 -16.65 -14.85 -8.46
CA GLY A 257 -15.94 -15.81 -7.60
C GLY A 257 -14.51 -16.14 -8.03
N ALA A 258 -13.98 -15.46 -9.04
CA ALA A 258 -12.61 -15.62 -9.49
C ALA A 258 -11.73 -14.48 -8.93
N LEU A 259 -10.56 -14.84 -8.38
CA LEU A 259 -9.68 -13.87 -7.73
C LEU A 259 -8.72 -13.26 -8.75
N THR A 260 -8.45 -11.95 -8.59
CA THR A 260 -7.42 -11.24 -9.35
C THR A 260 -6.23 -10.96 -8.46
N PHE A 261 -5.05 -11.41 -8.88
CA PHE A 261 -3.78 -11.18 -8.20
C PHE A 261 -2.84 -10.36 -9.08
N ILE A 262 -1.87 -9.72 -8.44
CA ILE A 262 -0.67 -9.23 -9.13
C ILE A 262 0.45 -10.19 -8.79
N LEU A 263 1.05 -10.81 -9.81
CA LEU A 263 2.07 -11.84 -9.70
C LEU A 263 3.33 -11.42 -10.46
N LEU A 264 4.44 -12.14 -10.25
CA LEU A 264 5.73 -11.85 -10.87
C LEU A 264 6.07 -12.90 -11.94
N ARG A 265 6.74 -12.45 -13.01
CA ARG A 265 7.60 -13.32 -13.85
C ARG A 265 9.06 -13.30 -13.43
N GLY A 266 9.42 -12.28 -12.67
CA GLY A 266 10.74 -11.97 -12.15
C GLY A 266 10.69 -10.59 -11.49
N ILE A 267 11.80 -10.16 -10.90
CA ILE A 267 11.92 -8.82 -10.32
C ILE A 267 11.76 -7.77 -11.43
N GLY A 268 10.91 -6.77 -11.20
CA GLY A 268 10.57 -5.73 -12.18
C GLY A 268 9.58 -6.18 -13.27
N GLN A 269 9.00 -7.37 -13.14
CA GLN A 269 8.11 -7.96 -14.17
C GLN A 269 6.79 -8.44 -13.55
N ALA A 270 6.04 -7.52 -12.94
CA ALA A 270 4.70 -7.82 -12.44
C ALA A 270 3.65 -7.86 -13.55
N PHE A 271 2.61 -8.64 -13.34
CA PHE A 271 1.47 -8.71 -14.24
C PHE A 271 0.17 -9.03 -13.50
N ILE A 272 -0.96 -8.71 -14.14
CA ILE A 272 -2.30 -8.98 -13.60
C ILE A 272 -2.68 -10.42 -13.93
N ALA A 273 -2.76 -11.27 -12.93
CA ALA A 273 -3.28 -12.63 -13.02
C ALA A 273 -4.77 -12.64 -12.70
N LYS A 274 -5.61 -12.65 -13.75
CA LYS A 274 -7.06 -12.75 -13.62
C LYS A 274 -7.49 -14.21 -13.45
N SER A 275 -8.66 -14.39 -12.87
CA SER A 275 -9.36 -15.68 -12.79
C SER A 275 -8.54 -16.81 -12.14
N VAL A 276 -7.84 -16.50 -11.05
CA VAL A 276 -7.12 -17.51 -10.25
C VAL A 276 -8.14 -18.36 -9.48
N ASP A 277 -7.97 -19.69 -9.55
CA ASP A 277 -8.86 -20.66 -8.90
C ASP A 277 -8.71 -20.58 -7.37
N ALA A 278 -9.84 -20.44 -6.66
CA ALA A 278 -9.87 -20.35 -5.21
C ALA A 278 -9.31 -21.60 -4.52
N ASN A 279 -9.47 -22.80 -5.10
CA ASN A 279 -8.91 -24.04 -4.57
C ASN A 279 -7.38 -24.07 -4.69
N GLU A 280 -6.83 -23.49 -5.76
CA GLU A 280 -5.39 -23.33 -5.95
C GLU A 280 -4.81 -22.40 -4.87
N VAL A 281 -5.48 -21.27 -4.62
CA VAL A 281 -5.12 -20.32 -3.56
C VAL A 281 -5.24 -20.98 -2.18
N LEU A 282 -6.31 -21.73 -1.92
CA LEU A 282 -6.50 -22.44 -0.65
C LEU A 282 -5.38 -23.47 -0.42
N GLY A 283 -5.00 -24.21 -1.47
CA GLY A 283 -3.89 -25.16 -1.42
C GLY A 283 -2.56 -24.46 -1.12
N PHE A 284 -2.30 -23.32 -1.76
CA PHE A 284 -1.13 -22.49 -1.46
C PHE A 284 -1.13 -22.02 -0.01
N LEU A 285 -2.23 -21.44 0.49
CA LEU A 285 -2.34 -20.91 1.85
C LEU A 285 -2.14 -22.01 2.91
N LYS A 286 -2.63 -23.23 2.66
CA LYS A 286 -2.39 -24.39 3.55
C LYS A 286 -0.91 -24.74 3.67
N ASP A 287 -0.15 -24.61 2.59
CA ASP A 287 1.29 -24.86 2.60
C ASP A 287 2.05 -23.67 3.20
N GLU A 288 1.59 -22.46 2.93
CA GLU A 288 2.16 -21.22 3.46
C GLU A 288 2.07 -21.15 4.99
N LEU A 289 0.94 -21.55 5.57
CA LEU A 289 0.75 -21.65 7.03
C LEU A 289 1.64 -22.69 7.71
N LYS A 290 2.28 -23.61 6.97
CA LYS A 290 3.25 -24.56 7.53
C LYS A 290 4.66 -23.97 7.61
N ARG A 291 4.93 -22.82 6.97
CA ARG A 291 6.23 -22.14 7.02
C ARG A 291 6.35 -21.36 8.34
N THR A 292 7.15 -21.87 9.27
CA THR A 292 7.60 -21.17 10.49
C THR A 292 8.85 -20.36 10.21
#